data_AF-A0AAW7HXF7-F1
#
_entry.id   AF-A0AAW7HXF7-F1
#
_cell.length_a   1.000
_cell.length_b   1.000
_cell.length_c   1.000
_cell.angle_alpha   90.00
_cell.angle_beta   90.00
_cell.angle_gamma   90.00
#
_symmetry.space_group_name_H-M   'P 1'
#
loop_
_entity.id
_entity.type
_entity.pdbx_description
1 polymer ?
#
loop_
_entity_poly.entity_id
_entity_poly.type
_entity_poly.pdbx_seq_one_letter_code
_entity_poly.pdbx_strand_id
1 'polypeptide(L)'
;MREAAQKACAIAGETVSSAAKGREVIDKVLETSSHINSSVNEVTRQIENLNQQSKNIESIISTISGIADQTNLLALNAAIEAARAGEQGRGFAVVADEVRQLAARTSTSTGEIVSVIKFNSDITSRITQTVSVVSDKAMAGQEQASIIATVIKEIIEDANSVSDTVKGLSI
;
A
#
# COMPACT_ATOMS: atom_id res chain seq x y z
N MET A 1 33.33 -23.98 48.28
CA MET A 1 33.84 -23.82 46.90
C MET A 1 33.10 -24.70 45.90
N ARG A 2 33.05 -26.02 46.07
CA ARG A 2 32.33 -26.94 45.14
C ARG A 2 30.86 -26.56 44.87
N GLU A 3 30.11 -26.23 45.90
CA GLU A 3 28.69 -25.85 45.77
C GLU A 3 28.51 -24.55 44.98
N ALA A 4 29.37 -23.55 45.23
CA ALA A 4 29.38 -22.30 44.48
C ALA A 4 29.73 -22.51 43.00
N ALA A 5 30.67 -23.40 42.71
CA ALA A 5 31.05 -23.76 41.35
C ALA A 5 29.93 -24.51 40.61
N GLN A 6 29.28 -25.50 41.25
CA GLN A 6 28.10 -26.16 40.67
C GLN A 6 26.98 -25.16 40.38
N LYS A 7 26.70 -24.25 41.32
CA LYS A 7 25.68 -23.22 41.14
C LYS A 7 26.02 -22.26 39.98
N ALA A 8 27.27 -21.82 39.87
CA ALA A 8 27.72 -20.97 38.77
C ALA A 8 27.62 -21.67 37.41
N CYS A 9 27.99 -22.95 37.32
CA CYS A 9 27.85 -23.73 36.09
C CYS A 9 26.37 -23.94 35.70
N ALA A 10 25.48 -24.15 36.68
CA ALA A 10 24.05 -24.26 36.44
C ALA A 10 23.46 -22.95 35.91
N ILE A 11 23.80 -21.81 36.55
CA ILE A 11 23.37 -20.48 36.11
C ILE A 11 23.87 -20.19 34.69
N ALA A 12 25.13 -20.47 34.38
CA ALA A 12 25.67 -20.31 33.03
C ALA A 12 24.89 -21.13 31.99
N GLY A 13 24.55 -22.39 32.30
CA GLY A 13 23.73 -23.23 31.43
C GLY A 13 22.31 -22.68 31.23
N GLU A 14 21.68 -22.17 32.27
CA GLU A 14 20.37 -21.50 32.19
C GLU A 14 20.43 -20.20 31.37
N THR A 15 21.51 -19.42 31.50
CA THR A 15 21.76 -18.23 30.69
C THR A 15 21.89 -18.58 29.22
N VAL A 16 22.67 -19.61 28.85
CA VAL A 16 22.77 -20.09 27.46
C VAL A 16 21.41 -20.52 26.92
N SER A 17 20.64 -21.28 27.70
CA SER A 17 19.29 -21.74 27.31
C SER A 17 18.32 -20.55 27.09
N SER A 18 18.35 -19.56 27.98
CA SER A 18 17.51 -18.36 27.88
C SER A 18 17.91 -17.47 26.71
N ALA A 19 19.21 -17.28 26.48
CA ALA A 19 19.75 -16.54 25.36
C ALA A 19 19.41 -17.23 24.02
N ALA A 20 19.50 -18.56 23.94
CA ALA A 20 19.10 -19.33 22.77
C ALA A 20 17.62 -19.16 22.42
N LYS A 21 16.73 -19.18 23.44
CA LYS A 21 15.31 -18.84 23.24
C LYS A 21 15.11 -17.41 22.75
N GLY A 22 15.87 -16.46 23.31
CA GLY A 22 15.87 -15.08 22.85
C GLY A 22 16.25 -14.97 21.37
N ARG A 23 17.25 -15.75 20.93
CA ARG A 23 17.68 -15.78 19.53
C ARG A 23 16.58 -16.26 18.61
N GLU A 24 15.88 -17.33 18.97
CA GLU A 24 14.75 -17.85 18.18
C GLU A 24 13.65 -16.80 18.00
N VAL A 25 13.34 -16.02 19.04
CA VAL A 25 12.37 -14.92 18.96
C VAL A 25 12.87 -13.81 18.01
N ILE A 26 14.15 -13.46 18.07
CA ILE A 26 14.75 -12.44 17.20
C ILE A 26 14.77 -12.90 15.74
N ASP A 27 15.07 -14.16 15.47
CA ASP A 27 15.01 -14.73 14.12
C ASP A 27 13.59 -14.61 13.53
N LYS A 28 12.54 -14.85 14.34
CA LYS A 28 11.14 -14.63 13.94
C LYS A 28 10.81 -13.17 13.67
N VAL A 29 11.40 -12.23 14.43
CA VAL A 29 11.23 -10.78 14.16
C VAL A 29 11.85 -10.41 12.82
N LEU A 30 13.07 -10.90 12.53
CA LEU A 30 13.74 -10.66 11.25
C LEU A 30 12.93 -11.22 10.07
N GLU A 31 12.40 -12.44 10.20
CA GLU A 31 11.52 -13.05 9.21
C GLU A 31 10.25 -12.22 9.00
N THR A 32 9.59 -11.80 10.08
CA THR A 32 8.38 -10.98 10.03
C THR A 32 8.65 -9.63 9.35
N SER A 33 9.75 -8.95 9.68
CA SER A 33 10.14 -7.70 9.01
C SER A 33 10.39 -7.88 7.52
N SER A 34 11.02 -8.99 7.11
CA SER A 34 11.22 -9.33 5.69
C SER A 34 9.87 -9.54 4.96
N HIS A 35 8.93 -10.23 5.59
CA HIS A 35 7.58 -10.40 5.04
C HIS A 35 6.84 -9.06 4.93
N ILE A 36 6.94 -8.18 5.93
CA ILE A 36 6.35 -6.84 5.86
C ILE A 36 6.90 -6.06 4.67
N ASN A 37 8.22 -6.06 4.47
CA ASN A 37 8.84 -5.38 3.32
C ASN A 37 8.36 -5.97 1.97
N SER A 38 8.19 -7.28 1.89
CA SER A 38 7.67 -7.95 0.69
C SER A 38 6.23 -7.53 0.40
N SER A 39 5.36 -7.53 1.42
CA SER A 39 3.96 -7.08 1.31
C SER A 39 3.85 -5.60 0.96
N VAL A 40 4.71 -4.75 1.54
CA VAL A 40 4.82 -3.32 1.21
C VAL A 40 5.13 -3.14 -0.27
N ASN A 41 6.11 -3.88 -0.81
CA ASN A 41 6.45 -3.82 -2.23
C ASN A 41 5.31 -4.27 -3.14
N GLU A 42 4.56 -5.30 -2.74
CA GLU A 42 3.38 -5.74 -3.48
C GLU A 42 2.29 -4.66 -3.51
N VAL A 43 1.98 -4.06 -2.35
CA VAL A 43 0.99 -2.98 -2.25
C VAL A 43 1.40 -1.78 -3.10
N THR A 44 2.68 -1.40 -3.09
CA THR A 44 3.19 -0.31 -3.93
C THR A 44 2.94 -0.59 -5.42
N ARG A 45 3.22 -1.81 -5.90
CA ARG A 45 2.94 -2.20 -7.29
C ARG A 45 1.44 -2.18 -7.62
N GLN A 46 0.60 -2.62 -6.68
CA GLN A 46 -0.86 -2.56 -6.87
C GLN A 46 -1.36 -1.11 -6.97
N ILE A 47 -0.81 -0.20 -6.17
CA ILE A 47 -1.11 1.24 -6.25
C ILE A 47 -0.67 1.83 -7.58
N GLU A 48 0.53 1.49 -8.06
CA GLU A 48 1.01 1.94 -9.37
C GLU A 48 0.08 1.48 -10.51
N ASN A 49 -0.33 0.21 -10.49
CA ASN A 49 -1.30 -0.33 -11.46
C ASN A 49 -2.65 0.39 -11.38
N LEU A 50 -3.17 0.65 -10.18
CA LEU A 50 -4.43 1.38 -9.98
C LEU A 50 -4.34 2.83 -10.48
N ASN A 51 -3.21 3.50 -10.29
CA ASN A 51 -2.96 4.83 -10.83
C ASN A 51 -2.92 4.83 -12.36
N GLN A 52 -2.28 3.82 -12.97
CA GLN A 52 -2.27 3.67 -14.42
C GLN A 52 -3.68 3.41 -14.99
N GLN A 53 -4.46 2.54 -14.34
CA GLN A 53 -5.85 2.29 -14.73
C GLN A 53 -6.70 3.56 -14.59
N SER A 54 -6.54 4.30 -13.50
CA SER A 54 -7.24 5.58 -13.28
C SER A 54 -6.98 6.58 -14.41
N LYS A 55 -5.71 6.72 -14.85
CA LYS A 55 -5.34 7.57 -15.99
C LYS A 55 -5.98 7.11 -17.31
N ASN A 56 -6.03 5.79 -17.54
CA ASN A 56 -6.68 5.24 -18.73
C ASN A 56 -8.19 5.54 -18.73
N ILE A 57 -8.85 5.40 -17.57
CA ILE A 57 -10.27 5.75 -17.42
C ILE A 57 -10.47 7.24 -17.65
N GLU A 58 -9.62 8.10 -17.09
CA GLU A 58 -9.70 9.56 -17.30
C GLU A 58 -9.64 9.93 -18.80
N SER A 59 -8.77 9.28 -19.58
CA SER A 59 -8.69 9.47 -21.03
C SER A 59 -9.97 9.04 -21.76
N ILE A 60 -10.55 7.89 -21.37
CA ILE A 60 -11.83 7.40 -21.92
C ILE A 60 -12.95 8.40 -21.61
N ILE A 61 -13.03 8.87 -20.37
CA ILE A 61 -14.07 9.80 -19.93
C ILE A 61 -13.92 11.17 -20.61
N SER A 62 -12.69 11.64 -20.82
CA SER A 62 -12.43 12.85 -21.61
C SER A 62 -12.95 12.71 -23.05
N THR A 63 -12.78 11.54 -23.67
CA THR A 63 -13.31 11.25 -25.01
C THR A 63 -14.84 11.26 -25.00
N ILE A 64 -15.48 10.62 -24.02
CA ILE A 64 -16.96 10.59 -23.89
C ILE A 64 -17.52 11.98 -23.66
N SER A 65 -16.88 12.79 -22.81
CA SER A 65 -17.26 14.19 -22.57
C SER A 65 -17.17 15.00 -23.87
N GLY A 66 -16.10 14.82 -24.65
CA GLY A 66 -15.97 15.46 -25.97
C GLY A 66 -17.07 15.02 -26.96
N ILE A 67 -17.43 13.74 -26.98
CA ILE A 67 -18.55 13.22 -27.80
C ILE A 67 -19.88 13.84 -27.36
N ALA A 68 -20.12 13.96 -26.04
CA ALA A 68 -21.32 14.58 -25.50
C ALA A 68 -21.41 16.06 -25.93
N ASP A 69 -20.32 16.82 -25.82
CA ASP A 69 -20.28 18.23 -26.23
C ASP A 69 -20.52 18.40 -27.74
N GLN A 70 -19.92 17.54 -28.57
CA GLN A 70 -20.16 17.52 -30.01
C GLN A 70 -21.61 17.16 -30.34
N THR A 71 -22.18 16.16 -29.66
CA THR A 71 -23.58 15.74 -29.83
C THR A 71 -24.53 16.86 -29.44
N ASN A 72 -24.22 17.59 -28.36
CA ASN A 72 -24.98 18.76 -27.92
C ASN A 72 -24.96 19.88 -28.98
N LEU A 73 -23.81 20.16 -29.60
CA LEU A 73 -23.69 21.14 -30.69
C LEU A 73 -24.44 20.70 -31.96
N LEU A 74 -24.36 19.41 -32.33
CA LEU A 74 -25.11 18.87 -33.46
C LEU A 74 -26.62 18.96 -33.24
N ALA A 75 -27.09 18.62 -32.05
CA ALA A 75 -28.49 18.74 -31.66
C ALA A 75 -28.97 20.20 -31.69
N LEU A 76 -28.15 21.15 -31.24
CA LEU A 76 -28.46 22.58 -31.32
C LEU A 76 -28.63 23.04 -32.78
N ASN A 77 -27.71 22.64 -33.66
CA ASN A 77 -27.82 22.98 -35.08
C ASN A 77 -29.08 22.37 -35.72
N ALA A 78 -29.41 21.12 -35.37
CA ALA A 78 -30.64 20.47 -35.82
C ALA A 78 -31.91 21.18 -35.32
N ALA A 79 -31.92 21.65 -34.07
CA ALA A 79 -33.04 22.43 -33.53
C ALA A 79 -33.22 23.77 -34.26
N ILE A 80 -32.13 24.45 -34.60
CA ILE A 80 -32.15 25.70 -35.38
C ILE A 80 -32.73 25.44 -36.78
N GLU A 81 -32.28 24.40 -37.48
CA GLU A 81 -32.77 24.09 -38.82
C GLU A 81 -34.24 23.62 -38.81
N ALA A 82 -34.64 22.87 -37.77
CA ALA A 82 -36.03 22.48 -37.55
C ALA A 82 -36.94 23.70 -37.34
N ALA A 83 -36.50 24.71 -36.57
CA ALA A 83 -37.22 25.96 -36.42
C ALA A 83 -37.35 26.72 -37.76
N ARG A 84 -36.30 26.68 -38.59
CA ARG A 84 -36.29 27.32 -39.92
C ARG A 84 -37.25 26.66 -40.91
N ALA A 85 -37.46 25.35 -40.80
CA ALA A 85 -38.43 24.59 -41.61
C ALA A 85 -39.91 24.80 -41.19
N GLY A 86 -40.16 25.54 -40.10
CA GLY A 86 -41.51 25.87 -39.63
C GLY A 86 -42.31 24.62 -39.23
N GLU A 87 -43.57 24.52 -39.67
CA GLU A 87 -44.46 23.39 -39.35
C GLU A 87 -43.91 22.03 -39.80
N GLN A 88 -43.14 21.98 -40.90
CA GLN A 88 -42.55 20.71 -41.40
C GLN A 88 -41.40 20.21 -40.51
N GLY A 89 -40.77 21.10 -39.72
CA GLY A 89 -39.66 20.77 -38.83
C GLY A 89 -40.07 20.35 -37.42
N ARG A 90 -41.37 20.41 -37.07
CA ARG A 90 -41.85 20.22 -35.69
C ARG A 90 -41.43 18.88 -35.07
N GLY A 91 -41.50 17.79 -35.83
CA GLY A 91 -41.06 16.47 -35.35
C GLY A 91 -39.55 16.39 -35.12
N PHE A 92 -38.76 17.01 -36.00
CA PHE A 92 -37.30 17.09 -35.87
C PHE A 92 -36.87 17.95 -34.68
N ALA A 93 -37.60 19.02 -34.36
CA ALA A 93 -37.32 19.88 -33.21
C ALA A 93 -37.41 19.09 -31.89
N VAL A 94 -38.44 18.25 -31.72
CA VAL A 94 -38.60 17.42 -30.51
C VAL A 94 -37.45 16.42 -30.36
N VAL A 95 -37.04 15.77 -31.45
CA VAL A 95 -35.92 14.83 -31.42
C VAL A 95 -34.61 15.56 -31.10
N ALA A 96 -34.38 16.73 -31.68
CA ALA A 96 -33.20 17.54 -31.41
C ALA A 96 -33.11 17.96 -29.93
N ASP A 97 -34.22 18.37 -29.32
CA ASP A 97 -34.25 18.71 -27.89
C ASP A 97 -33.97 17.50 -26.99
N GLU A 98 -34.50 16.32 -27.31
CA GLU A 98 -34.25 15.08 -26.55
C GLU A 98 -32.76 14.68 -26.63
N VAL A 99 -32.17 14.71 -27.84
CA VAL A 99 -30.73 14.44 -28.02
C VAL A 99 -29.88 15.44 -27.22
N ARG A 100 -30.28 16.72 -27.20
CA ARG A 100 -29.59 17.74 -26.40
C ARG A 100 -29.63 17.44 -24.91
N GLN A 101 -30.77 17.00 -24.38
CA GLN A 101 -30.91 16.60 -22.99
C GLN A 101 -30.06 15.36 -22.66
N LEU A 102 -30.02 14.36 -23.54
CA LEU A 102 -29.17 13.18 -23.37
C LEU A 102 -27.68 13.55 -23.34
N ALA A 103 -27.26 14.44 -24.25
CA ALA A 103 -25.89 14.94 -24.29
C ALA A 103 -25.51 15.68 -23.00
N ALA A 104 -26.38 16.57 -22.51
CA ALA A 104 -26.17 17.27 -21.25
C ALA A 104 -26.08 16.31 -20.05
N ARG A 105 -26.98 15.32 -19.96
CA ARG A 105 -26.93 14.29 -18.90
C ARG A 105 -25.64 13.47 -18.97
N THR A 106 -25.20 13.12 -20.17
CA THR A 106 -23.93 12.40 -20.38
C THR A 106 -22.75 13.22 -19.87
N SER A 107 -22.69 14.51 -20.19
CA SER A 107 -21.63 15.42 -19.73
C SER A 107 -21.59 15.52 -18.19
N THR A 108 -22.76 15.66 -17.54
CA THR A 108 -22.87 15.64 -16.07
C THR A 108 -22.32 14.34 -15.49
N SER A 109 -22.75 13.18 -16.00
CA SER A 109 -22.28 11.88 -15.51
C SER A 109 -20.76 11.69 -15.72
N THR A 110 -20.20 12.17 -16.84
CA THR A 110 -18.74 12.13 -17.02
C THR A 110 -18.00 13.00 -16.00
N GLY A 111 -18.55 14.16 -15.62
CA GLY A 111 -17.98 15.01 -14.56
C GLY A 111 -18.01 14.37 -13.17
N GLU A 112 -19.09 13.64 -12.85
CA GLU A 112 -19.16 12.86 -11.61
C GLU A 112 -18.08 11.76 -11.58
N ILE A 113 -17.89 11.04 -12.68
CA ILE A 113 -16.85 10.00 -12.79
C ILE A 113 -15.44 10.60 -12.62
N VAL A 114 -15.15 11.75 -13.22
CA VAL A 114 -13.88 12.46 -13.02
C VAL A 114 -13.64 12.78 -11.54
N SER A 115 -14.69 13.17 -10.82
CA SER A 115 -14.59 13.46 -9.39
C SER A 115 -14.25 12.22 -8.58
N VAL A 116 -14.85 11.07 -8.92
CA VAL A 116 -14.53 9.76 -8.30
C VAL A 116 -13.07 9.35 -8.57
N ILE A 117 -12.59 9.54 -9.80
CA ILE A 117 -11.19 9.23 -10.16
C ILE A 117 -10.22 10.08 -9.33
N LYS A 118 -10.46 11.38 -9.21
CA LYS A 118 -9.64 12.28 -8.37
C LYS A 118 -9.63 11.83 -6.91
N PHE A 119 -10.79 11.51 -6.36
CA PHE A 119 -10.88 11.01 -4.98
C PHE A 119 -10.09 9.72 -4.77
N ASN A 120 -10.14 8.79 -5.72
CA ASN A 120 -9.35 7.57 -5.68
C ASN A 120 -7.83 7.84 -5.78
N SER A 121 -7.42 8.82 -6.59
CA SER A 121 -6.04 9.29 -6.65
C SER A 121 -5.56 9.85 -5.32
N ASP A 122 -6.41 10.59 -4.60
CA ASP A 122 -6.07 11.11 -3.27
C ASP A 122 -5.98 10.01 -2.21
N ILE A 123 -6.84 8.99 -2.29
CA ILE A 123 -6.75 7.80 -1.43
C ILE A 123 -5.43 7.08 -1.66
N THR A 124 -5.10 6.76 -2.92
CA THR A 124 -3.88 6.01 -3.26
C THR A 124 -2.60 6.76 -2.87
N SER A 125 -2.58 8.08 -2.98
CA SER A 125 -1.49 8.93 -2.48
C SER A 125 -1.29 8.77 -0.96
N ARG A 126 -2.38 8.82 -0.17
CA ARG A 126 -2.32 8.61 1.29
C ARG A 126 -1.89 7.18 1.66
N ILE A 127 -2.32 6.18 0.90
CA ILE A 127 -1.88 4.80 1.12
C ILE A 127 -0.38 4.70 0.86
N THR A 128 0.13 5.32 -0.21
CA THR A 128 1.57 5.34 -0.52
C THR A 128 2.39 5.92 0.64
N GLN A 129 1.95 7.05 1.22
CA GLN A 129 2.59 7.63 2.39
C GLN A 129 2.57 6.67 3.60
N THR A 130 1.44 6.01 3.83
CA THR A 130 1.29 5.05 4.94
C THR A 130 2.21 3.84 4.76
N VAL A 131 2.29 3.31 3.54
CA VAL A 131 3.17 2.20 3.16
C VAL A 131 4.63 2.57 3.36
N SER A 132 5.04 3.79 3.00
CA SER A 132 6.40 4.29 3.28
C SER A 132 6.73 4.24 4.78
N VAL A 133 5.82 4.74 5.63
CA VAL A 133 6.02 4.71 7.09
C VAL A 133 6.11 3.29 7.63
N VAL A 134 5.33 2.36 7.09
CA VAL A 134 5.40 0.93 7.47
C VAL A 134 6.75 0.33 7.06
N SER A 135 7.23 0.65 5.85
CA SER A 135 8.56 0.23 5.37
C SER A 135 9.67 0.70 6.30
N ASP A 136 9.67 1.98 6.67
CA ASP A 136 10.68 2.57 7.55
C ASP A 136 10.69 1.89 8.92
N LYS A 137 9.49 1.62 9.48
CA LYS A 137 9.36 0.91 10.76
C LYS A 137 9.83 -0.54 10.68
N ALA A 138 9.56 -1.24 9.57
CA ALA A 138 10.02 -2.61 9.37
C ALA A 138 11.55 -2.68 9.27
N MET A 139 12.16 -1.73 8.55
CA MET A 139 13.62 -1.57 8.46
C MET A 139 14.25 -1.27 9.83
N ALA A 140 13.69 -0.33 10.58
CA ALA A 140 14.17 -0.02 11.93
C ALA A 140 14.06 -1.23 12.88
N GLY A 141 12.96 -1.99 12.80
CA GLY A 141 12.78 -3.23 13.55
C GLY A 141 13.80 -4.30 13.17
N GLN A 142 14.15 -4.40 11.88
CA GLN A 142 15.17 -5.32 11.40
C GLN A 142 16.58 -4.97 11.93
N GLU A 143 16.92 -3.68 11.92
CA GLU A 143 18.19 -3.18 12.47
C GLU A 143 18.30 -3.47 13.97
N GLN A 144 17.24 -3.15 14.74
CA GLN A 144 17.18 -3.44 16.18
C GLN A 144 17.31 -4.94 16.46
N ALA A 145 16.61 -5.78 15.71
CA ALA A 145 16.69 -7.22 15.83
C ALA A 145 18.12 -7.73 15.55
N SER A 146 18.80 -7.19 14.53
CA SER A 146 20.20 -7.53 14.23
C SER A 146 21.16 -7.15 15.36
N ILE A 147 20.96 -6.00 16.00
CA ILE A 147 21.75 -5.58 17.17
C ILE A 147 21.52 -6.57 18.33
N ILE A 148 20.26 -6.90 18.62
CA ILE A 148 19.93 -7.84 19.70
C ILE A 148 20.51 -9.23 19.42
N ALA A 149 20.49 -9.71 18.17
CA ALA A 149 21.11 -10.98 17.79
C ALA A 149 22.61 -11.01 18.11
N THR A 150 23.31 -9.88 17.93
CA THR A 150 24.73 -9.74 18.27
C THR A 150 24.94 -9.80 19.78
N VAL A 151 24.14 -9.06 20.55
CA VAL A 151 24.19 -9.08 22.02
C VAL A 151 23.89 -10.47 22.59
N ILE A 152 22.92 -11.18 22.03
CA ILE A 152 22.61 -12.56 22.44
C ILE A 152 23.78 -13.51 22.17
N LYS A 153 24.49 -13.31 21.06
CA LYS A 153 25.69 -14.10 20.75
C LYS A 153 26.78 -13.85 21.80
N GLU A 154 27.03 -12.61 22.17
CA GLU A 154 27.98 -12.24 23.23
C GLU A 154 27.59 -12.87 24.59
N ILE A 155 26.30 -12.82 24.95
CA ILE A 155 25.81 -13.45 26.20
C ILE A 155 26.07 -14.95 26.23
N ILE A 156 25.89 -15.65 25.11
CA ILE A 156 26.17 -17.09 25.01
C ILE A 156 27.67 -17.36 25.15
N GLU A 157 28.52 -16.55 24.51
CA GLU A 157 29.98 -16.66 24.60
C GLU A 157 30.47 -16.42 26.03
N ASP A 158 29.97 -15.37 26.69
CA ASP A 158 30.30 -15.04 28.09
C ASP A 158 29.85 -16.15 29.06
N ALA A 159 28.64 -16.67 28.90
CA ALA A 159 28.13 -17.74 29.75
C ALA A 159 28.93 -19.04 29.59
N ASN A 160 29.33 -19.39 28.36
CA ASN A 160 30.22 -20.52 28.12
C ASN A 160 31.59 -20.32 28.77
N SER A 161 32.17 -19.12 28.65
CA SER A 161 33.44 -18.76 29.29
C SER A 161 33.38 -18.90 30.82
N VAL A 162 32.27 -18.47 31.44
CA VAL A 162 32.02 -18.68 32.88
C VAL A 162 31.96 -20.17 33.23
N SER A 163 31.23 -20.97 32.45
CA SER A 163 31.13 -22.43 32.66
C SER A 163 32.50 -23.10 32.60
N ASP A 164 33.31 -22.75 31.61
CA ASP A 164 34.64 -23.35 31.40
C ASP A 164 35.63 -22.93 32.48
N THR A 165 35.62 -21.65 32.88
CA THR A 165 36.45 -21.15 33.99
C THR A 165 36.12 -21.87 35.30
N VAL A 166 34.83 -22.05 35.59
CA VAL A 166 34.37 -22.71 36.82
C VAL A 166 34.69 -24.21 36.84
N LYS A 167 34.62 -24.88 35.69
CA LYS A 167 35.08 -26.27 35.54
C LYS A 167 36.58 -26.39 35.79
N GLY A 168 37.38 -25.45 35.27
CA GLY A 168 38.83 -25.40 35.49
C GLY A 168 39.24 -25.19 36.95
N LEU A 169 38.41 -24.48 37.74
CA LEU A 169 38.61 -24.24 39.18
C LEU A 169 38.10 -25.38 40.09
N SER A 170 37.29 -26.29 39.57
CA SER A 170 36.68 -27.40 40.34
C SER A 170 37.48 -28.72 40.27
N ILE A 171 38.57 -28.73 39.52
CA ILE A 171 39.63 -29.76 39.49
C ILE A 171 40.61 -29.45 40.61
#